data_AF-A0A2N9EUE8-F1
#
_entry.id   AF-A0A2N9EUE8-F1
#
_cell.length_a   1.000
_cell.length_b   1.000
_cell.length_c   1.000
_cell.angle_alpha   90.00
_cell.angle_beta   90.00
_cell.angle_gamma   90.00
#
_symmetry.space_group_name_H-M   'P 1'
#
loop_
_entity.id
_entity.type
_entity.pdbx_description
1 polymer ?
#
loop_
_entity_poly.entity_id
_entity_poly.type
_entity_poly.pdbx_seq_one_letter_code
_entity_poly.pdbx_strand_id
1 'polypeptide(L)' 'MAVNLTPNAIAAINGGDVNSKPLVQVLDIKLIGTGAQPKERYRMLLFDAVSSQHAMLATQLNDRVTSGRVRKGSIV' A
#
# COMPACT_ATOMS: atom_id res chain seq x y z
N MET A 1 -15.03 -7.32 -14.16
CA MET A 1 -15.52 -6.04 -13.60
C MET A 1 -14.38 -5.04 -13.62
N ALA A 2 -14.59 -3.84 -14.16
CA ALA A 2 -13.64 -2.74 -14.03
C ALA A 2 -13.85 -2.10 -12.65
N VAL A 3 -12.75 -1.90 -11.91
CA VAL A 3 -12.77 -1.23 -10.61
C VAL A 3 -12.14 0.15 -10.79
N ASN A 4 -12.84 1.19 -10.37
CA ASN A 4 -12.36 2.56 -10.48
C ASN A 4 -11.54 2.90 -9.23
N LEU A 5 -10.23 3.10 -9.41
CA LEU A 5 -9.37 3.62 -8.35
C LEU A 5 -9.70 5.10 -8.09
N THR A 6 -9.29 5.62 -6.93
CA THR A 6 -9.49 7.03 -6.57
C THR A 6 -8.38 7.89 -7.19
N PRO A 7 -8.64 8.65 -8.28
CA PRO A 7 -7.63 9.48 -8.93
C PRO A 7 -7.11 10.57 -8.00
N ASN A 8 -5.80 10.85 -8.09
CA ASN A 8 -5.10 11.90 -7.34
C ASN A 8 -5.11 11.72 -5.81
N ALA A 9 -5.49 10.55 -5.31
CA ALA A 9 -5.50 10.26 -3.88
C ALA A 9 -4.12 10.43 -3.23
N ILE A 10 -3.05 10.00 -3.90
CA ILE A 10 -1.68 10.11 -3.37
C ILE A 10 -1.30 11.59 -3.22
N ALA A 11 -1.62 12.41 -4.21
CA ALA A 11 -1.37 13.85 -4.17
C ALA A 11 -2.18 14.53 -3.04
N ALA A 12 -3.45 14.16 -2.88
CA ALA A 12 -4.30 14.67 -1.80
C ALA A 12 -3.78 14.31 -0.41
N ILE A 13 -3.38 13.05 -0.20
CA ILE A 13 -2.79 12.59 1.07
C ILE A 13 -1.48 13.33 1.36
N ASN A 14 -0.59 13.43 0.37
CA ASN A 14 0.66 14.19 0.52
C ASN A 14 0.40 15.68 0.80
N GLY A 15 -0.72 16.23 0.31
CA GLY A 15 -1.20 17.58 0.59
C GLY A 15 -1.85 17.76 1.96
N GLY A 16 -2.00 16.70 2.75
CA GLY A 16 -2.52 16.75 4.13
C GLY A 16 -3.91 16.14 4.33
N ASP A 17 -4.55 15.62 3.28
CA ASP A 17 -5.85 14.92 3.41
C ASP A 17 -5.68 13.49 3.94
N VAL A 18 -5.40 13.39 5.24
CA VAL A 18 -5.20 12.11 5.95
C VAL A 18 -6.50 11.40 6.35
N ASN A 19 -7.66 12.04 6.15
CA ASN A 19 -8.97 11.45 6.45
C ASN A 19 -9.57 10.70 5.25
N SER A 20 -8.98 10.90 4.06
CA SER A 20 -9.37 10.18 2.85
C SER A 20 -9.20 8.67 3.02
N LYS A 21 -10.13 7.90 2.43
CA LYS A 21 -10.09 6.43 2.33
C LYS A 21 -10.06 6.03 0.85
N PRO A 22 -8.96 6.32 0.14
CA PRO A 22 -8.91 6.10 -1.29
C PRO A 22 -8.83 4.62 -1.63
N LEU A 23 -9.37 4.28 -2.79
CA LEU A 23 -9.21 2.96 -3.38
C LEU A 23 -7.98 2.97 -4.29
N VAL A 24 -6.96 2.18 -3.95
CA VAL A 24 -5.67 2.14 -4.65
C VAL A 24 -5.28 0.72 -5.02
N GLN A 25 -4.42 0.58 -6.02
CA GLN A 25 -3.89 -0.73 -6.43
C GLN A 25 -2.48 -0.95 -5.90
N VAL A 26 -2.21 -2.16 -5.41
CA VAL A 26 -0.88 -2.61 -5.02
C VAL A 26 -0.12 -3.11 -6.25
N LEU A 27 0.91 -2.38 -6.68
CA LEU A 27 1.75 -2.74 -7.82
C LEU A 27 2.89 -3.68 -7.45
N ASP A 28 3.47 -3.51 -6.26
CA ASP A 28 4.57 -4.33 -5.77
C ASP A 28 4.61 -4.36 -4.24
N ILE A 29 5.17 -5.43 -3.68
CA ILE A 29 5.38 -5.58 -2.23
C ILE A 29 6.78 -6.15 -2.02
N LYS A 30 7.59 -5.44 -1.22
CA LYS A 30 8.95 -5.84 -0.89
C LYS A 30 9.16 -5.81 0.62
N LEU A 31 9.71 -6.90 1.17
CA LEU A 31 10.18 -6.94 2.55
C LEU A 31 11.42 -6.07 2.71
N ILE A 32 11.40 -5.16 3.69
CA ILE A 32 12.52 -4.30 4.08
C ILE A 32 12.85 -4.60 5.53
N GLY A 33 13.90 -5.40 5.75
CA GLY A 33 14.40 -5.71 7.09
C GLY A 33 14.53 -7.21 7.29
N THR A 34 15.75 -7.70 7.09
CA THR A 34 16.15 -9.10 7.31
C THR A 34 17.24 -9.22 8.38
N GLY A 35 17.44 -8.19 9.21
CA GLY A 35 18.52 -8.16 10.20
C GLY A 35 18.05 -7.67 11.57
N ALA A 36 18.10 -8.56 12.55
CA ALA A 36 18.13 -8.30 14.00
C ALA A 36 17.00 -7.45 14.64
N GLN A 37 15.93 -7.10 13.92
CA GLN A 37 14.76 -6.40 14.47
C GLN A 37 13.55 -7.33 14.55
N PRO A 38 12.76 -7.33 15.64
CA PRO A 38 11.72 -8.33 15.90
C PRO A 38 10.47 -8.21 15.02
N LYS A 39 10.41 -7.28 14.06
CA LYS A 39 9.23 -7.05 13.21
C LYS A 39 9.60 -6.82 11.75
N GLU A 40 9.10 -7.70 10.88
CA GLU A 40 9.09 -7.55 9.44
C GLU A 40 8.46 -6.19 9.06
N ARG A 41 9.04 -5.50 8.08
CA ARG A 41 8.44 -4.27 7.52
C ARG A 41 8.27 -4.45 6.03
N TYR A 42 7.04 -4.32 5.54
CA TYR A 42 6.74 -4.41 4.11
C TYR A 42 6.62 -3.00 3.53
N ARG A 43 7.33 -2.75 2.44
CA ARG A 43 7.11 -1.58 1.56
C ARG A 43 6.27 -2.02 0.38
N MET A 44 5.25 -1.24 0.08
CA MET A 44 4.37 -1.45 -1.06
C MET A 44 4.52 -0.30 -2.04
N LEU A 45 4.41 -0.59 -3.33
CA LEU A 45 4.20 0.42 -4.36
C LEU A 45 2.69 0.50 -4.61
N LEU A 46 2.09 1.66 -4.31
CA LEU A 46 0.66 1.91 -4.48
C LEU A 46 0.43 2.79 -5.70
N PHE A 47 -0.70 2.58 -6.38
CA PHE A 47 -1.12 3.33 -7.57
C PHE A 47 -2.56 3.80 -7.44
N ASP A 48 -2.80 5.08 -7.74
CA ASP A 48 -4.09 5.74 -7.57
C ASP A 48 -4.77 6.08 -8.92
N ALA A 49 -4.50 5.32 -9.98
CA ALA A 49 -4.86 5.64 -11.38
C ALA A 49 -4.07 6.80 -12.04
N VAL A 50 -3.32 7.61 -11.29
CA VAL A 50 -2.57 8.75 -11.85
C VAL A 50 -1.07 8.64 -11.56
N SER A 51 -0.72 8.33 -10.32
CA SER A 51 0.64 8.34 -9.80
C SER A 51 0.92 7.08 -8.99
N SER A 52 2.19 6.72 -8.88
CA SER A 52 2.63 5.60 -8.04
C SER A 52 3.57 6.08 -6.94
N GLN A 53 3.35 5.63 -5.71
CA GLN A 53 4.17 6.02 -4.56
C GLN A 53 4.47 4.83 -3.65
N HIS A 54 5.65 4.86 -3.03
CA HIS A 54 6.02 3.88 -2.02
C HIS A 54 5.34 4.20 -0.68
N ALA A 55 4.74 3.19 -0.07
CA ALA A 55 4.13 3.25 1.25
C ALA A 55 4.69 2.15 2.15
N MET A 56 4.75 2.41 3.46
CA MET A 56 5.15 1.43 4.46
C MET A 56 3.91 0.83 5.11
N LEU A 57 3.83 -0.50 5.15
CA LEU A 57 2.77 -1.19 5.86
C LEU A 57 3.01 -1.09 7.37
N ALA A 58 1.96 -0.76 8.11
CA ALA A 58 2.00 -0.85 9.56
C ALA A 58 2.24 -2.31 9.99
N THR A 59 3.19 -2.54 10.90
CA THR A 59 3.59 -3.91 11.32
C THR A 59 2.45 -4.76 11.88
N GLN A 60 1.40 -4.11 12.41
CA GLN A 60 0.18 -4.77 12.89
C GLN A 60 -0.63 -5.44 11.76
N LEU A 61 -0.42 -5.01 10.52
CA LEU A 61 -1.11 -5.50 9.32
C LEU A 61 -0.23 -6.45 8.49
N ASN A 62 0.97 -6.81 8.95
CA ASN A 62 1.85 -7.73 8.23
C ASN A 62 1.17 -9.07 7.90
N ASP A 63 0.28 -9.54 8.79
CA ASP A 63 -0.53 -10.74 8.58
C ASP A 63 -1.32 -10.69 7.27
N ARG A 64 -1.75 -9.50 6.82
CA ARG A 64 -2.47 -9.33 5.55
C ARG A 64 -1.61 -9.71 4.35
N VAL A 65 -0.30 -9.48 4.43
CA VAL A 65 0.65 -9.83 3.36
C VAL A 65 1.04 -11.31 3.46
N THR A 66 1.36 -11.79 4.66
CA THR A 66 1.80 -13.17 4.87
C THR A 66 0.68 -14.19 4.62
N SER A 67 -0.57 -13.85 4.93
CA SER A 67 -1.76 -14.66 4.59
C SER A 67 -2.15 -14.56 3.10
N GLY A 68 -1.50 -13.70 2.32
CA GLY A 68 -1.80 -13.49 0.90
C GLY A 68 -3.08 -12.70 0.61
N ARG A 69 -3.75 -12.16 1.64
CA ARG A 69 -4.94 -11.31 1.50
C ARG A 69 -4.63 -9.98 0.79
N VAL A 70 -3.42 -9.46 0.98
CA VAL A 70 -2.85 -8.33 0.24
C VAL A 70 -1.63 -8.83 -0.52
N ARG A 71 -1.73 -8.83 -1.84
CA ARG A 71 -0.69 -9.26 -2.78
C ARG A 71 -0.59 -8.30 -3.96
N LYS A 72 0.45 -8.45 -4.79
CA LYS A 72 0.56 -7.73 -6.06
C LYS A 72 -0.74 -7.86 -6.88
N GLY A 73 -1.24 -6.75 -7.39
CA GLY A 73 -2.49 -6.62 -8.12
C GLY A 73 -3.74 -6.42 -7.26
N SER A 74 -3.63 -6.49 -5.93
CA SER A 74 -4.77 -6.27 -5.03
C SER A 74 -5.23 -4.82 -5.08
N ILE A 75 -6.53 -4.61 -4.89
CA ILE A 75 -7.14 -3.30 -4.75
C ILE A 75 -7.54 -3.15 -3.28
N VAL A 76 -7.07 -2.09 -2.62
CA VAL A 76 -7.20 -1.85 -1.18
C VAL A 76 -7.69 -0.45 -0.89
#